data_AF-A0A6A3GHR9-F1
#
_entry.id   AF-A0A6A3GHR9-F1
#
_cell.length_a   1.000
_cell.length_b   1.000
_cell.length_c   1.000
_cell.angle_alpha   90.00
_cell.angle_beta   90.00
_cell.angle_gamma   90.00
#
_symmetry.space_group_name_H-M   'P 1'
#
loop_
_entity.id
_entity.type
_entity.pdbx_description
1 polymer ?
#
loop_
_entity_poly.entity_id
_entity_poly.type
_entity_poly.pdbx_seq_one_letter_code
_entity_poly.pdbx_strand_id
1 'polypeptide(L)'
;MNDDRQHDWDTWVDFAVYAYNSAQHSTVKLSPNELMMGRRLRNPNELLRSTNVGEAGELNEYHRRLLEAMSSSQACADRARAHEQVRQAKYYDRKVKRKRTFAPGDRVWMYRPPRGPKASKFVHQWLGPLRVVEPAGYDNLLLEREDTDGEQERFVAHESFLVTYYYPTAMLERAAAAIAAQLEYEDAGEREVVAATRAAVRTAAAASPATAAAGSAKRPRRAVEGAATAGGASELLVELRRRRRRNKAGHYVLEYELRPAITGGQRGDASGDDERKWVSAKAYDTLFIADRVVEDSVGREGV
;
A
#
# COMPACT_ATOMS: atom_id res chain seq x y z
N MET A 1 40.21 5.42 12.85
CA MET A 1 40.30 6.37 11.73
C MET A 1 39.38 5.83 10.64
N ASN A 2 38.11 6.22 10.64
CA ASN A 2 37.21 5.93 9.53
C ASN A 2 37.38 7.11 8.56
N ASP A 3 38.02 6.87 7.44
CA ASP A 3 38.05 7.82 6.34
C ASP A 3 36.63 7.83 5.76
N ASP A 4 35.90 8.94 5.89
CA ASP A 4 34.50 9.13 5.45
C ASP A 4 34.36 9.15 3.90
N ARG A 5 35.14 8.33 3.20
CA ARG A 5 35.13 8.20 1.75
C ARG A 5 34.34 6.95 1.38
N GLN A 6 33.05 7.15 1.10
CA GLN A 6 32.09 6.16 0.59
C GLN A 6 32.43 5.67 -0.84
N HIS A 7 33.65 5.17 -1.06
CA HIS A 7 34.14 4.67 -2.36
C HIS A 7 34.48 3.18 -2.35
N ASP A 8 34.21 2.50 -1.24
CA ASP A 8 34.52 1.09 -0.98
C ASP A 8 33.34 0.14 -1.31
N TRP A 9 32.29 0.63 -1.98
CA TRP A 9 31.11 -0.16 -2.32
C TRP A 9 31.45 -1.44 -3.09
N ASP A 10 32.46 -1.41 -3.96
CA ASP A 10 32.93 -2.56 -4.73
C ASP A 10 33.37 -3.72 -3.81
N THR A 11 34.06 -3.39 -2.71
CA THR A 11 34.45 -4.37 -1.68
C THR A 11 33.24 -4.87 -0.86
N TRP A 12 32.25 -4.01 -0.61
CA TRP A 12 31.03 -4.38 0.11
C TRP A 12 30.06 -5.23 -0.69
N VAL A 13 30.11 -5.19 -2.02
CA VAL A 13 29.24 -5.97 -2.91
C VAL A 13 29.42 -7.47 -2.66
N ASP A 14 30.64 -7.97 -2.55
CA ASP A 14 30.90 -9.40 -2.32
C ASP A 14 30.27 -9.88 -0.99
N PHE A 15 30.38 -9.09 0.07
CA PHE A 15 29.75 -9.39 1.35
C PHE A 15 28.22 -9.33 1.26
N ALA A 16 27.67 -8.36 0.52
CA ALA A 16 26.23 -8.24 0.30
C ALA A 16 25.67 -9.42 -0.51
N VAL A 17 26.39 -9.88 -1.54
CA VAL A 17 26.02 -11.05 -2.34
C VAL A 17 26.03 -12.32 -1.48
N TYR A 18 27.07 -12.50 -0.67
CA TYR A 18 27.13 -13.61 0.30
C TYR A 18 25.95 -13.57 1.27
N ALA A 19 25.66 -12.40 1.86
CA ALA A 19 24.55 -12.23 2.79
C ALA A 19 23.19 -12.50 2.13
N TYR A 20 22.98 -12.01 0.90
CA TYR A 20 21.75 -12.25 0.16
C TYR A 20 21.56 -13.73 -0.18
N ASN A 21 22.61 -14.39 -0.68
CA ASN A 21 22.54 -15.80 -1.09
C ASN A 21 22.42 -16.78 0.08
N SER A 22 22.87 -16.39 1.27
CA SER A 22 22.78 -17.19 2.50
C SER A 22 21.54 -16.89 3.34
N ALA A 23 20.94 -15.70 3.18
CA ALA A 23 19.75 -15.30 3.92
C ALA A 23 18.49 -16.03 3.42
N GLN A 24 17.59 -16.37 4.34
CA GLN A 24 16.28 -16.91 4.00
C GLN A 24 15.37 -15.81 3.46
N HIS A 25 14.77 -16.05 2.30
CA HIS A 25 13.81 -15.11 1.72
C HIS A 25 12.41 -15.33 2.29
N SER A 26 11.70 -14.26 2.65
CA SER A 26 10.39 -14.33 3.28
C SER A 26 9.34 -15.09 2.45
N THR A 27 9.42 -14.99 1.12
CA THR A 27 8.49 -15.60 0.16
C THR A 27 8.72 -17.11 0.00
N VAL A 28 9.97 -17.55 0.04
CA VAL A 28 10.34 -18.94 -0.27
C VAL A 28 10.74 -19.73 0.99
N LYS A 29 10.97 -19.03 2.12
CA LYS A 29 11.45 -19.54 3.42
C LYS A 29 12.81 -20.24 3.40
N LEU A 30 13.42 -20.38 2.24
CA LEU A 30 14.75 -20.93 2.01
C LEU A 30 15.69 -19.86 1.44
N SER A 31 16.99 -20.09 1.55
CA SER A 31 18.00 -19.22 0.94
C SER A 31 18.17 -19.53 -0.55
N PRO A 32 18.54 -18.55 -1.40
CA PRO A 32 18.80 -18.79 -2.81
C PRO A 32 19.82 -19.91 -3.06
N ASN A 33 20.88 -19.97 -2.24
CA ASN A 33 21.89 -21.01 -2.36
C ASN A 33 21.36 -22.40 -1.98
N GLU A 34 20.46 -22.50 -0.99
CA GLU A 34 19.80 -23.77 -0.66
C GLU A 34 18.93 -24.28 -1.80
N LEU A 35 18.20 -23.38 -2.47
CA LEU A 35 17.35 -23.74 -3.60
C LEU A 35 18.18 -24.17 -4.82
N MET A 36 19.28 -23.49 -5.09
CA MET A 36 20.10 -23.74 -6.28
C MET A 36 21.06 -24.91 -6.10
N MET A 37 21.70 -25.03 -4.93
CA MET A 37 22.75 -26.01 -4.67
C MET A 37 22.30 -27.16 -3.75
N GLY A 38 21.07 -27.15 -3.25
CA GLY A 38 20.55 -28.18 -2.32
C GLY A 38 21.19 -28.17 -0.93
N ARG A 39 21.99 -27.14 -0.61
CA ARG A 39 22.78 -27.07 0.63
C ARG A 39 22.87 -25.64 1.18
N ARG A 40 22.93 -25.55 2.51
CA ARG A 40 23.14 -24.27 3.20
C ARG A 40 24.56 -23.78 3.00
N LEU A 41 24.70 -22.47 2.76
CA LEU A 41 26.02 -21.84 2.78
C LEU A 41 26.49 -21.79 4.24
N ARG A 42 27.71 -22.25 4.51
CA ARG A 42 28.25 -22.27 5.88
C ARG A 42 28.75 -20.89 6.24
N ASN A 43 28.33 -20.41 7.41
CA ASN A 43 28.79 -19.12 7.90
C ASN A 43 30.27 -19.18 8.31
N PRO A 44 31.03 -18.08 8.18
CA PRO A 44 32.44 -18.05 8.61
C PRO A 44 32.63 -18.53 10.05
N ASN A 45 31.72 -18.15 10.96
CA ASN A 45 31.72 -18.61 12.35
C ASN A 45 31.46 -20.12 12.50
N GLU A 46 30.68 -20.71 11.59
CA GLU A 46 30.38 -22.14 11.58
C GLU A 46 31.58 -22.94 11.08
N LEU A 47 32.27 -22.44 10.05
CA LEU A 47 33.52 -23.02 9.53
C LEU A 47 34.62 -23.03 10.60
N LEU A 48 34.76 -21.95 11.38
CA LEU A 48 35.76 -21.85 12.45
C LEU A 48 35.44 -22.76 13.65
N ARG A 49 34.16 -23.12 13.84
CA ARG A 49 33.70 -23.97 14.96
C ARG A 49 33.55 -25.44 14.57
N SER A 50 33.51 -25.77 13.29
CA SER A 50 33.39 -27.15 12.84
C SER A 50 34.74 -27.87 12.96
N THR A 51 34.89 -28.72 13.97
CA THR A 51 36.05 -29.60 14.16
C THR A 51 35.96 -30.90 13.35
N ASN A 52 34.77 -31.23 12.84
CA ASN A 52 34.50 -32.49 12.15
C ASN A 52 34.21 -32.22 10.68
N VAL A 53 35.24 -32.29 9.85
CA VAL A 53 35.05 -32.62 8.43
C VAL A 53 34.78 -34.11 8.40
N GLY A 54 33.51 -34.51 8.44
CA GLY A 54 33.15 -35.91 8.22
C GLY A 54 33.69 -36.32 6.85
N GLU A 55 34.36 -37.48 6.78
CA GLU A 55 34.79 -38.06 5.52
C GLU A 55 33.61 -38.08 4.56
N ALA A 56 33.80 -37.58 3.34
CA ALA A 56 32.80 -37.72 2.31
C ALA A 56 32.60 -39.23 2.13
N GLY A 57 31.45 -39.74 2.59
CA GLY A 57 31.06 -41.12 2.31
C GLY A 57 31.01 -41.39 0.81
N GLU A 58 30.58 -42.58 0.40
CA GLU A 58 30.53 -42.92 -1.02
C GLU A 58 29.81 -41.84 -1.85
N LEU A 59 30.46 -41.40 -2.94
CA LEU A 59 30.00 -40.29 -3.79
C LEU A 59 28.56 -40.50 -4.27
N ASN A 60 28.17 -41.76 -4.51
CA ASN A 60 26.83 -42.15 -4.96
C ASN A 60 25.77 -41.94 -3.88
N GLU A 61 26.06 -42.24 -2.61
CA GLU A 61 25.12 -42.00 -1.51
C GLU A 61 24.94 -40.50 -1.26
N TYR A 62 26.04 -39.74 -1.29
CA TYR A 62 26.00 -38.29 -1.17
C TYR A 62 25.16 -37.64 -2.28
N HIS A 63 25.35 -38.08 -3.53
CA HIS A 63 24.59 -37.57 -4.66
C HIS A 63 23.07 -37.82 -4.53
N ARG A 64 22.67 -39.04 -4.10
CA ARG A 64 21.25 -39.35 -3.86
C ARG A 64 20.65 -38.45 -2.78
N ARG A 65 21.33 -38.30 -1.63
CA ARG A 65 20.88 -37.42 -0.54
C ARG A 65 20.76 -35.96 -1.00
N LEU A 66 21.66 -35.50 -1.88
CA LEU A 66 21.60 -34.15 -2.43
C LEU A 66 20.37 -33.94 -3.32
N LEU A 67 20.07 -34.88 -4.23
CA LEU A 67 18.88 -34.79 -5.10
C LEU A 67 17.56 -34.85 -4.30
N GLU A 68 17.51 -35.67 -3.26
CA GLU A 68 16.38 -35.72 -2.33
C GLU A 68 16.21 -34.40 -1.56
N ALA A 69 17.30 -33.80 -1.09
CA ALA A 69 17.31 -32.50 -0.44
C ALA A 69 16.85 -31.38 -1.40
N MET A 70 17.27 -31.40 -2.67
CA MET A 70 16.81 -30.44 -3.67
C MET A 70 15.32 -30.58 -3.97
N SER A 71 14.85 -31.81 -4.15
CA SER A 71 13.44 -32.11 -4.46
C SER A 71 12.52 -31.69 -3.30
N SER A 72 12.91 -32.01 -2.05
CA SER A 72 12.16 -31.60 -0.86
C SER A 72 12.19 -30.09 -0.64
N SER A 73 13.34 -29.44 -0.89
CA SER A 73 13.49 -27.98 -0.81
C SER A 73 12.59 -27.28 -1.83
N GLN A 74 12.54 -27.77 -3.06
CA GLN A 74 11.66 -27.23 -4.10
C GLN A 74 10.17 -27.37 -3.71
N ALA A 75 9.77 -28.53 -3.19
CA ALA A 75 8.39 -28.73 -2.73
C ALA A 75 8.02 -27.79 -1.56
N CYS A 76 8.94 -27.57 -0.61
CA CYS A 76 8.76 -26.61 0.48
C CYS A 76 8.64 -25.17 -0.05
N ALA A 77 9.53 -24.82 -0.98
CA ALA A 77 9.56 -23.53 -1.65
C ALA A 77 8.26 -23.23 -2.39
N ASP A 78 7.72 -24.20 -3.13
CA ASP A 78 6.47 -24.05 -3.88
C ASP A 78 5.27 -23.82 -2.95
N ARG A 79 5.19 -24.55 -1.83
CA ARG A 79 4.14 -24.32 -0.81
C ARG A 79 4.24 -22.93 -0.20
N ALA A 80 5.46 -22.49 0.14
CA ALA A 80 5.69 -21.16 0.70
C ALA A 80 5.34 -20.05 -0.31
N ARG A 81 5.74 -20.21 -1.58
CA ARG A 81 5.40 -19.29 -2.67
C ARG A 81 3.89 -19.19 -2.87
N ALA A 82 3.18 -20.31 -2.93
CA ALA A 82 1.73 -20.32 -3.11
C ALA A 82 1.02 -19.54 -2.00
N HIS A 83 1.40 -19.78 -0.74
CA HIS A 83 0.83 -19.06 0.40
C HIS A 83 1.14 -17.55 0.34
N GLU A 84 2.37 -17.15 0.03
CA GLU A 84 2.73 -15.74 -0.06
C GLU A 84 2.08 -15.05 -1.27
N GLN A 85 1.90 -15.74 -2.40
CA GLN A 85 1.18 -15.22 -3.57
C GLN A 85 -0.28 -14.90 -3.22
N VAL A 86 -0.98 -15.80 -2.52
CA VAL A 86 -2.35 -15.54 -2.05
C VAL A 86 -2.40 -14.31 -1.16
N ARG A 87 -1.44 -14.19 -0.23
CA ARG A 87 -1.33 -13.01 0.65
C ARG A 87 -1.08 -11.73 -0.13
N GLN A 88 -0.16 -11.75 -1.10
CA GLN A 88 0.16 -10.59 -1.94
C GLN A 88 -1.03 -10.16 -2.80
N ALA A 89 -1.72 -11.11 -3.43
CA ALA A 89 -2.94 -10.85 -4.20
C ALA A 89 -4.00 -10.15 -3.34
N LYS A 90 -4.28 -10.68 -2.15
CA LYS A 90 -5.22 -10.08 -1.20
C LYS A 90 -4.89 -8.61 -0.87
N TYR A 91 -3.62 -8.30 -0.60
CA TYR A 91 -3.23 -6.92 -0.30
C TYR A 91 -3.22 -6.01 -1.52
N TYR A 92 -2.87 -6.54 -2.70
CA TYR A 92 -2.91 -5.81 -3.95
C TYR A 92 -4.35 -5.45 -4.31
N ASP A 93 -5.24 -6.44 -4.38
CA ASP A 93 -6.65 -6.29 -4.73
C ASP A 93 -7.38 -5.33 -3.78
N ARG A 94 -7.02 -5.35 -2.49
CA ARG A 94 -7.56 -4.40 -1.50
C ARG A 94 -7.28 -2.93 -1.82
N LYS A 95 -6.18 -2.64 -2.52
CA LYS A 95 -5.73 -1.27 -2.88
C LYS A 95 -6.09 -0.86 -4.30
N VAL A 96 -6.39 -1.80 -5.20
CA VAL A 96 -6.78 -1.48 -6.57
C VAL A 96 -8.17 -0.83 -6.56
N LYS A 97 -8.20 0.51 -6.61
CA LYS A 97 -9.39 1.25 -7.00
C LYS A 97 -9.48 1.17 -8.53
N ARG A 98 -10.70 0.92 -9.04
CA ARG A 98 -11.07 0.75 -10.47
C ARG A 98 -9.96 1.13 -11.46
N LYS A 99 -9.40 0.14 -12.14
CA LYS A 99 -8.55 0.37 -13.31
C LYS A 99 -9.35 1.15 -14.36
N ARG A 100 -8.77 2.22 -14.91
CA ARG A 100 -9.33 2.88 -16.09
C ARG A 100 -9.09 1.95 -17.27
N THR A 101 -10.15 1.41 -17.83
CA THR A 101 -10.09 0.59 -19.04
C THR A 101 -10.18 1.51 -20.25
N PHE A 102 -9.26 1.33 -21.20
CA PHE A 102 -9.30 2.02 -22.49
C PHE A 102 -9.76 1.04 -23.56
N ALA A 103 -10.64 1.51 -24.45
CA ALA A 103 -11.09 0.76 -25.61
C ALA A 103 -10.32 1.19 -26.87
N PRO A 104 -10.17 0.30 -27.87
CA PRO A 104 -9.76 0.70 -29.21
C PRO A 104 -10.60 1.88 -29.72
N GLY A 105 -9.94 2.94 -30.19
CA GLY A 105 -10.56 4.18 -30.61
C GLY A 105 -10.51 5.31 -29.59
N ASP A 106 -10.22 5.03 -28.32
CA ASP A 106 -10.12 6.08 -27.31
C ASP A 106 -8.90 6.97 -27.58
N ARG A 107 -9.07 8.29 -27.37
CA ARG A 107 -7.97 9.24 -27.37
C ARG A 107 -7.33 9.31 -25.99
N VAL A 108 -6.01 9.28 -25.96
CA VAL A 108 -5.20 9.28 -24.73
C VAL A 108 -3.98 10.20 -24.86
N TRP A 109 -3.53 10.71 -23.72
CA TRP A 109 -2.21 11.28 -23.54
C TRP A 109 -1.28 10.21 -22.97
N MET A 110 -0.08 10.09 -23.51
CA MET A 110 0.96 9.18 -23.02
C MET A 110 2.02 9.97 -22.25
N TYR A 111 2.31 9.54 -21.02
CA TYR A 111 3.39 10.08 -20.22
C TYR A 111 4.75 9.60 -20.75
N ARG A 112 5.58 10.55 -21.17
CA ARG A 112 6.93 10.33 -21.69
C ARG A 112 7.92 11.24 -20.96
N PRO A 113 8.45 10.80 -19.79
CA PRO A 113 9.42 11.60 -19.06
C PRO A 113 10.69 11.77 -19.90
N PRO A 114 11.29 12.98 -19.92
CA PRO A 114 12.50 13.23 -20.69
C PRO A 114 13.65 12.42 -20.11
N ARG A 115 14.34 11.65 -20.95
CA ARG A 115 15.48 10.81 -20.55
C ARG A 115 16.76 11.32 -21.19
N GLY A 116 17.85 11.30 -20.43
CA GLY A 116 19.20 11.57 -20.91
C GLY A 116 19.78 12.94 -20.53
N PRO A 117 21.05 13.20 -20.88
CA PRO A 117 21.81 14.37 -20.42
C PRO A 117 21.31 15.70 -20.98
N LYS A 118 20.49 15.69 -22.05
CA LYS A 118 19.85 16.86 -22.66
C LYS A 118 18.41 17.09 -22.18
N ALA A 119 17.94 16.31 -21.19
CA ALA A 119 16.60 16.47 -20.61
C ALA A 119 16.52 17.78 -19.81
N SER A 120 15.90 18.81 -20.39
CA SER A 120 15.58 20.04 -19.65
C SER A 120 14.35 19.84 -18.76
N LYS A 121 14.33 20.52 -17.60
CA LYS A 121 13.18 20.50 -16.66
C LYS A 121 11.87 21.00 -17.28
N PHE A 122 11.96 21.79 -18.35
CA PHE A 122 10.81 22.41 -19.01
C PHE A 122 10.33 21.65 -20.26
N VAL A 123 10.85 20.45 -20.54
CA VAL A 123 10.36 19.63 -21.65
C VAL A 123 8.95 19.12 -21.35
N HIS A 124 8.06 19.18 -22.33
CA HIS A 124 6.71 18.65 -22.20
C HIS A 124 6.75 17.14 -22.01
N GLN A 125 6.18 16.66 -20.90
CA GLN A 125 6.27 15.25 -20.48
C GLN A 125 5.10 14.41 -21.00
N TRP A 126 4.12 15.05 -21.64
CA TRP A 126 2.93 14.40 -22.16
C TRP A 126 2.97 14.44 -23.68
N LEU A 127 2.85 13.26 -24.30
CA LEU A 127 2.73 13.10 -25.74
C LEU A 127 1.26 12.88 -26.07
N GLY A 128 0.76 13.55 -27.11
CA GLY A 128 -0.58 13.32 -27.64
C GLY A 128 -1.15 14.55 -28.35
N PRO A 129 -2.39 14.43 -28.86
CA PRO A 129 -3.28 13.26 -28.86
C PRO A 129 -2.74 11.98 -29.53
N LEU A 130 -2.90 10.85 -28.83
CA LEU A 130 -2.77 9.52 -29.40
C LEU A 130 -4.11 8.79 -29.39
N ARG A 131 -4.31 7.88 -30.34
CA ARG A 131 -5.46 6.99 -30.42
C ARG A 131 -5.04 5.56 -30.06
N VAL A 132 -5.84 4.89 -29.24
CA VAL A 132 -5.66 3.46 -28.96
C VAL A 132 -6.08 2.66 -30.20
N VAL A 133 -5.15 1.87 -30.74
CA VAL A 133 -5.40 1.02 -31.92
C VAL A 133 -5.87 -0.36 -31.48
N GLU A 134 -5.06 -1.04 -30.68
CA GLU A 134 -5.31 -2.42 -30.26
C GLU A 134 -4.61 -2.74 -28.92
N PRO A 135 -5.10 -3.72 -28.16
CA PRO A 135 -4.41 -4.23 -27.00
C PRO A 135 -3.18 -5.07 -27.40
N ALA A 136 -2.03 -4.78 -26.79
CA ALA A 136 -0.75 -5.47 -27.00
C ALA A 136 -0.44 -6.51 -25.90
N GLY A 137 -1.42 -6.82 -25.04
CA GLY A 137 -1.32 -7.83 -23.96
C GLY A 137 -0.70 -7.30 -22.66
N TYR A 138 -1.00 -7.94 -21.54
CA TYR A 138 -0.54 -7.56 -20.18
C TYR A 138 -0.74 -6.07 -19.85
N ASP A 139 -1.96 -5.57 -20.05
CA ASP A 139 -2.33 -4.16 -19.82
C ASP A 139 -1.54 -3.14 -20.68
N ASN A 140 -0.89 -3.59 -21.75
CA ASN A 140 -0.25 -2.73 -22.75
C ASN A 140 -1.19 -2.45 -23.92
N LEU A 141 -1.11 -1.24 -24.45
CA LEU A 141 -1.90 -0.77 -25.59
C LEU A 141 -0.97 -0.27 -26.69
N LEU A 142 -1.31 -0.59 -27.94
CA LEU A 142 -0.73 0.03 -29.12
C LEU A 142 -1.43 1.38 -29.36
N LEU A 143 -0.63 2.43 -29.45
CA LEU A 143 -1.07 3.80 -29.62
C LEU A 143 -0.54 4.35 -30.93
N GLU A 144 -1.36 5.15 -31.61
CA GLU A 144 -1.01 5.83 -32.84
C GLU A 144 -1.16 7.34 -32.64
N ARG A 145 -0.17 8.11 -33.09
CA ARG A 145 -0.17 9.56 -32.96
C ARG A 145 -1.06 10.21 -34.02
N GLU A 146 -1.90 11.16 -33.62
CA GLU A 146 -2.88 11.81 -34.51
C GLU A 146 -2.39 13.16 -35.08
N ASP A 147 -1.51 13.89 -34.39
CA ASP A 147 -1.15 15.28 -34.75
C ASP A 147 -0.16 15.44 -35.89
N THR A 148 0.48 14.37 -36.33
CA THR A 148 1.57 14.45 -37.30
C THR A 148 1.04 14.00 -38.66
N ASP A 149 0.90 14.95 -39.60
CA ASP A 149 0.49 14.72 -41.00
C ASP A 149 1.50 13.86 -41.82
N GLY A 150 2.35 13.08 -41.14
CA GLY A 150 3.44 12.27 -41.68
C GLY A 150 3.31 10.77 -41.32
N GLU A 151 4.44 10.10 -41.05
CA GLU A 151 4.45 8.68 -40.70
C GLU A 151 3.63 8.40 -39.43
N GLN A 152 2.86 7.31 -39.46
CA GLN A 152 2.13 6.79 -38.30
C GLN A 152 3.12 6.36 -37.22
N GLU A 153 3.48 7.28 -36.31
CA GLU A 153 4.27 6.95 -35.14
C GLU A 153 3.45 6.08 -34.19
N ARG A 154 3.84 4.81 -34.08
CA ARG A 154 3.22 3.83 -33.19
C ARG A 154 4.02 3.65 -31.92
N PHE A 155 3.34 3.58 -30.78
CA PHE A 155 3.94 3.36 -29.47
C PHE A 155 3.25 2.22 -28.74
N VAL A 156 4.02 1.43 -28.00
CA VAL A 156 3.47 0.45 -27.06
C VAL A 156 3.67 1.01 -25.65
N ALA A 157 2.58 1.17 -24.90
CA ALA A 157 2.61 1.71 -23.55
C ALA A 157 1.65 0.96 -22.61
N HIS A 158 2.07 0.82 -21.37
CA HIS A 158 1.23 0.27 -20.29
C HIS A 158 0.13 1.27 -19.90
N GLU A 159 -1.06 0.77 -19.55
CA GLU A 159 -2.24 1.57 -19.17
C GLU A 159 -1.94 2.65 -18.11
N SER A 160 -0.99 2.39 -17.21
CA SER A 160 -0.59 3.32 -16.13
C SER A 160 0.10 4.59 -16.62
N PHE A 161 0.66 4.59 -17.83
CA PHE A 161 1.27 5.78 -18.43
C PHE A 161 0.27 6.61 -19.23
N LEU A 162 -1.00 6.18 -19.27
CA LEU A 162 -2.02 6.79 -20.10
C LEU A 162 -3.03 7.57 -19.28
N VAL A 163 -3.42 8.72 -19.82
CA VAL A 163 -4.49 9.54 -19.28
C VAL A 163 -5.51 9.79 -20.39
N THR A 164 -6.78 9.67 -20.06
CA THR A 164 -7.88 9.93 -21.00
C THR A 164 -7.76 11.33 -21.58
N TYR A 165 -7.82 11.43 -22.90
CA TYR A 165 -7.89 12.72 -23.60
C TYR A 165 -9.30 13.28 -23.42
N TYR A 166 -9.50 14.11 -22.39
CA TYR A 166 -10.80 14.74 -22.15
C TYR A 166 -11.01 15.88 -23.16
N TYR A 167 -11.90 15.66 -24.12
CA TYR A 167 -12.58 16.73 -24.85
C TYR A 167 -14.12 16.56 -24.92
N PRO A 168 -14.86 16.33 -23.81
CA PRO A 168 -16.30 16.55 -23.83
C PRO A 168 -16.56 18.02 -23.51
N THR A 169 -16.86 18.83 -24.52
CA THR A 169 -17.28 20.24 -24.38
C THR A 169 -18.42 20.39 -23.36
N ALA A 170 -19.38 19.47 -23.35
CA ALA A 170 -20.48 19.45 -22.38
C ALA A 170 -20.02 19.29 -20.91
N MET A 171 -18.89 18.62 -20.65
CA MET A 171 -18.33 18.53 -19.29
C MET A 171 -17.52 19.78 -18.94
N LEU A 172 -16.85 20.40 -19.91
CA LEU A 172 -16.18 21.69 -19.72
C LEU A 172 -17.19 22.79 -19.38
N GLU A 173 -18.35 22.83 -20.06
CA GLU A 173 -19.43 23.77 -19.77
C GLU A 173 -19.97 23.60 -18.34
N ARG A 174 -20.17 22.36 -17.88
CA ARG A 174 -20.59 22.08 -16.49
C ARG A 174 -19.53 22.49 -15.47
N ALA A 175 -18.25 22.25 -15.75
CA ALA A 175 -17.16 22.65 -14.87
C ALA A 175 -17.03 24.18 -14.81
N ALA A 176 -17.17 24.87 -15.95
CA ALA A 176 -17.16 26.33 -16.02
C ALA A 176 -18.33 26.94 -15.22
N ALA A 177 -19.53 26.38 -15.36
CA ALA A 177 -20.70 26.81 -14.59
C ALA A 177 -20.51 26.60 -13.08
N ALA A 178 -19.90 25.50 -12.66
CA ALA A 178 -19.61 25.23 -11.25
C ALA A 178 -18.58 26.21 -10.67
N ILE A 179 -17.52 26.53 -11.42
CA ILE A 179 -16.51 27.52 -11.01
C ILE A 179 -17.13 28.93 -10.92
N ALA A 180 -17.96 29.31 -11.90
CA ALA A 180 -18.66 30.60 -11.88
C ALA A 180 -19.55 30.74 -10.64
N ALA A 181 -20.35 29.71 -10.34
CA ALA A 181 -21.21 29.70 -9.15
C ALA A 181 -20.39 29.76 -7.83
N GLN A 182 -19.23 29.10 -7.78
CA GLN A 182 -18.35 29.18 -6.62
C GLN A 182 -17.76 30.58 -6.43
N LEU A 183 -17.31 31.21 -7.52
CA LEU A 183 -16.81 32.59 -7.48
C LEU A 183 -17.89 33.57 -7.04
N GLU A 184 -19.13 33.42 -7.53
CA GLU A 184 -20.26 34.26 -7.09
C GLU A 184 -20.57 34.09 -5.58
N TYR A 185 -20.46 32.87 -5.05
CA TYR A 185 -20.62 32.60 -3.63
C TYR A 185 -19.50 33.20 -2.79
N GLU A 186 -18.25 33.08 -3.24
CA GLU A 186 -17.07 33.69 -2.59
C GLU A 186 -17.18 35.23 -2.61
N ASP A 187 -17.56 35.83 -3.74
CA ASP A 187 -17.82 37.27 -3.88
C ASP A 187 -18.94 37.76 -2.95
N ALA A 188 -20.02 36.98 -2.82
CA ALA A 188 -21.13 37.30 -1.92
C ALA A 188 -20.68 37.23 -0.44
N GLY A 189 -19.90 36.21 -0.08
CA GLY A 189 -19.30 36.07 1.24
C GLY A 189 -18.33 37.20 1.56
N GLU A 190 -17.49 37.61 0.61
CA GLU A 190 -16.61 38.77 0.76
C GLU A 190 -17.40 40.07 0.96
N ARG A 191 -18.48 40.27 0.20
CA ARG A 191 -19.36 41.44 0.35
C ARG A 191 -20.07 41.45 1.71
N GLU A 192 -20.51 40.30 2.22
CA GLU A 192 -21.09 40.18 3.57
C GLU A 192 -20.06 40.44 4.67
N VAL A 193 -18.84 39.92 4.55
CA VAL A 193 -17.75 40.17 5.51
C VAL A 193 -17.34 41.64 5.51
N VAL A 194 -17.24 42.28 4.33
CA VAL A 194 -16.96 43.71 4.20
C VAL A 194 -18.11 44.56 4.76
N ALA A 195 -19.36 44.15 4.56
CA ALA A 195 -20.52 44.83 5.15
C ALA A 195 -20.56 44.69 6.68
N ALA A 196 -20.30 43.49 7.20
CA ALA A 196 -20.27 43.19 8.64
C ALA A 196 -19.11 43.91 9.34
N THR A 197 -17.92 43.95 8.75
CA THR A 197 -16.78 44.72 9.28
C THR A 197 -17.06 46.23 9.25
N ARG A 198 -17.68 46.76 8.19
CA ARG A 198 -18.10 48.17 8.14
C ARG A 198 -19.18 48.50 9.16
N ALA A 199 -20.10 47.57 9.43
CA ALA A 199 -21.11 47.71 10.49
C ALA A 199 -20.47 47.65 11.90
N ALA A 200 -19.53 46.73 12.12
CA ALA A 200 -18.79 46.61 13.37
C ALA A 200 -17.91 47.84 13.68
N VAL A 201 -17.30 48.45 12.66
CA VAL A 201 -16.56 49.72 12.81
C VAL A 201 -17.51 50.86 13.19
N ARG A 202 -18.75 50.88 12.67
CA ARG A 202 -19.76 51.87 13.05
C ARG A 202 -20.29 51.67 14.47
N THR A 203 -20.43 50.42 14.94
CA THR A 203 -20.87 50.14 16.31
C THR A 203 -19.75 50.35 17.33
N ALA A 204 -18.49 50.06 16.99
CA ALA A 204 -17.33 50.34 17.83
C ALA A 204 -17.07 51.85 18.02
N ALA A 205 -17.38 52.68 17.01
CA ALA A 205 -17.33 54.14 17.13
C ALA A 205 -18.45 54.71 18.04
N ALA A 206 -19.52 53.93 18.31
CA ALA A 206 -20.67 54.35 19.10
C ALA A 206 -20.67 53.81 20.54
N ALA A 207 -19.80 52.86 20.90
CA ALA A 207 -19.79 52.23 22.22
C ALA A 207 -18.43 52.31 22.92
N SER A 208 -18.30 53.28 23.82
CA SER A 208 -17.49 53.20 25.04
C SER A 208 -18.33 53.81 26.16
N PRO A 209 -18.48 53.14 27.33
CA PRO A 209 -17.38 53.05 28.27
C PRO A 209 -17.22 51.70 29.00
N ALA A 210 -16.15 51.67 29.80
CA ALA A 210 -15.55 50.56 30.57
C ALA A 210 -16.38 50.00 31.73
N THR A 211 -16.14 48.73 32.11
CA THR A 211 -15.93 48.27 33.51
C THR A 211 -15.48 46.81 33.61
N ALA A 212 -15.05 46.43 34.83
CA ALA A 212 -14.08 45.41 35.19
C ALA A 212 -14.61 43.99 35.46
N ALA A 213 -13.64 43.06 35.49
CA ALA A 213 -13.49 41.84 36.31
C ALA A 213 -14.59 40.75 36.31
N ALA A 214 -14.17 39.50 36.08
CA ALA A 214 -14.15 38.41 37.08
C ALA A 214 -13.98 37.04 36.39
N GLY A 215 -13.17 36.17 37.00
CA GLY A 215 -12.85 34.84 36.50
C GLY A 215 -13.90 33.76 36.79
N SER A 216 -13.71 32.58 36.18
CA SER A 216 -14.17 31.29 36.71
C SER A 216 -13.61 30.15 35.87
N ALA A 217 -13.16 29.11 36.58
CA ALA A 217 -12.56 27.88 36.10
C ALA A 217 -13.58 26.81 35.64
N LYS A 218 -13.13 25.79 34.88
CA LYS A 218 -13.39 24.34 35.11
C LYS A 218 -12.69 23.41 34.07
N ARG A 219 -11.60 22.76 34.53
CA ARG A 219 -11.25 21.31 34.62
C ARG A 219 -12.06 20.26 33.78
N PRO A 220 -11.57 18.99 33.62
CA PRO A 220 -10.52 18.50 32.72
C PRO A 220 -10.98 17.29 31.84
N ARG A 221 -10.07 16.82 30.98
CA ARG A 221 -10.17 15.63 30.12
C ARG A 221 -10.20 14.31 30.91
N ARG A 222 -11.04 13.36 30.46
CA ARG A 222 -11.13 11.98 30.98
C ARG A 222 -10.34 11.01 30.10
N ALA A 223 -9.44 10.26 30.74
CA ALA A 223 -8.70 9.13 30.20
C ALA A 223 -9.49 7.82 30.37
N VAL A 224 -9.18 6.81 29.54
CA VAL A 224 -9.67 5.43 29.70
C VAL A 224 -8.48 4.47 29.54
N GLU A 225 -8.12 3.82 30.66
CA GLU A 225 -7.46 2.50 30.79
C GLU A 225 -8.54 1.42 30.48
N GLY A 226 -8.32 0.19 30.01
CA GLY A 226 -7.23 -0.76 30.13
C GLY A 226 -7.76 -2.08 30.71
N ALA A 227 -7.61 -3.19 29.96
CA ALA A 227 -7.52 -4.62 30.39
C ALA A 227 -8.72 -5.61 30.26
N ALA A 228 -8.37 -6.78 29.66
CA ALA A 228 -8.80 -8.18 29.94
C ALA A 228 -10.27 -8.61 29.66
N THR A 229 -10.66 -9.82 29.20
CA THR A 229 -10.06 -11.17 29.13
C THR A 229 -10.89 -12.13 28.22
N ALA A 230 -10.23 -13.15 27.65
CA ALA A 230 -10.58 -14.53 27.25
C ALA A 230 -12.02 -15.06 26.90
N GLY A 231 -12.04 -16.04 25.97
CA GLY A 231 -13.15 -16.95 25.59
C GLY A 231 -13.54 -16.80 24.10
N GLY A 232 -13.65 -17.80 23.22
CA GLY A 232 -13.56 -19.26 23.31
C GLY A 232 -12.94 -19.92 22.06
N ALA A 233 -12.72 -21.23 22.12
CA ALA A 233 -12.11 -22.04 21.05
C ALA A 233 -13.18 -22.45 20.02
N SER A 234 -12.88 -22.28 18.73
CA SER A 234 -13.70 -22.67 17.56
C SER A 234 -14.60 -21.61 16.90
N GLU A 235 -14.39 -20.31 17.14
CA GLU A 235 -15.12 -19.27 16.40
C GLU A 235 -14.31 -18.72 15.23
N LEU A 236 -14.89 -18.78 14.02
CA LEU A 236 -14.43 -18.01 12.86
C LEU A 236 -14.68 -16.53 13.15
N LEU A 237 -13.71 -15.66 12.85
CA LEU A 237 -13.76 -14.23 13.11
C LEU A 237 -13.82 -13.46 11.79
N VAL A 238 -14.65 -12.43 11.69
CA VAL A 238 -14.76 -11.57 10.51
C VAL A 238 -13.95 -10.28 10.70
N GLU A 239 -13.05 -9.94 9.78
CA GLU A 239 -12.35 -8.63 9.76
C GLU A 239 -13.30 -7.53 9.29
N LEU A 240 -13.48 -6.49 10.12
CA LEU A 240 -14.27 -5.31 9.80
C LEU A 240 -13.41 -4.16 9.28
N ARG A 241 -12.44 -3.70 10.08
CA ARG A 241 -11.60 -2.52 9.76
C ARG A 241 -10.27 -2.55 10.51
N ARG A 242 -9.35 -1.67 10.10
CA ARG A 242 -8.03 -1.49 10.73
C ARG A 242 -7.78 -0.04 11.13
N ARG A 243 -7.01 0.17 12.21
CA ARG A 243 -6.57 1.51 12.65
C ARG A 243 -5.09 1.53 12.99
N ARG A 244 -4.46 2.69 12.79
CA ARG A 244 -3.09 2.98 13.28
C ARG A 244 -3.19 3.73 14.60
N ARG A 245 -2.65 3.16 15.67
CA ARG A 245 -2.64 3.77 17.01
C ARG A 245 -1.21 4.00 17.46
N ARG A 246 -0.95 5.13 18.12
CA ARG A 246 0.34 5.41 18.74
C ARG A 246 0.42 4.69 20.10
N ASN A 247 1.42 3.84 20.29
CA ASN A 247 1.65 3.17 21.57
C ASN A 247 2.29 4.12 22.60
N LYS A 248 2.40 3.69 23.86
CA LYS A 248 3.01 4.48 24.94
C LYS A 248 4.49 4.85 24.66
N ALA A 249 5.17 4.08 23.80
CA ALA A 249 6.54 4.35 23.35
C ALA A 249 6.62 5.30 22.14
N GLY A 250 5.50 5.85 21.67
CA GLY A 250 5.46 6.81 20.57
C GLY A 250 5.47 6.20 19.16
N HIS A 251 5.53 4.87 19.03
CA HIS A 251 5.52 4.16 17.75
C HIS A 251 4.09 3.88 17.26
N TYR A 252 3.90 3.87 15.94
CA TYR A 252 2.62 3.48 15.35
C TYR A 252 2.50 1.96 15.30
N VAL A 253 1.42 1.44 15.89
CA VAL A 253 1.06 0.02 15.88
C VAL A 253 -0.25 -0.15 15.14
N LEU A 254 -0.35 -1.20 14.31
CA LEU A 254 -1.54 -1.53 13.54
C LEU A 254 -2.43 -2.48 14.36
N GLU A 255 -3.71 -2.14 14.47
CA GLU A 255 -4.74 -2.94 15.13
C GLU A 255 -5.87 -3.28 14.13
N TYR A 256 -6.47 -4.44 14.29
CA TYR A 256 -7.54 -5.00 13.46
C TYR A 256 -8.78 -5.21 14.32
N GLU A 257 -9.95 -4.75 13.86
CA GLU A 257 -11.23 -5.00 14.52
C GLU A 257 -11.84 -6.28 13.96
N LEU A 258 -12.03 -7.27 14.84
CA LEU A 258 -12.60 -8.56 14.52
C LEU A 258 -13.95 -8.73 15.23
N ARG A 259 -14.91 -9.39 14.57
CA ARG A 259 -16.19 -9.84 15.15
C ARG A 259 -16.34 -11.35 15.01
N PRO A 260 -17.02 -12.08 15.91
CA PRO A 260 -17.38 -13.48 15.66
C PRO A 260 -18.28 -13.62 14.42
N ALA A 261 -18.00 -14.62 13.59
CA ALA A 261 -18.87 -15.03 12.49
C ALA A 261 -20.03 -15.83 13.10
N ILE A 262 -21.22 -15.24 13.14
CA ILE A 262 -22.42 -15.90 13.65
C ILE A 262 -22.68 -17.12 12.76
N THR A 263 -22.41 -18.32 13.28
CA THR A 263 -22.75 -19.58 12.61
C THR A 263 -24.18 -19.91 13.03
N GLY A 264 -25.09 -20.01 12.06
CA GLY A 264 -26.54 -19.89 12.27
C GLY A 264 -27.13 -20.79 13.35
N GLY A 265 -28.10 -20.24 14.10
CA GLY A 265 -29.01 -21.06 14.90
C GLY A 265 -29.53 -20.52 16.23
N GLN A 266 -29.55 -19.22 16.52
CA GLN A 266 -30.41 -18.69 17.59
C GLN A 266 -30.74 -17.21 17.38
N ARG A 267 -31.98 -16.95 16.95
CA ARG A 267 -32.56 -15.62 16.83
C ARG A 267 -32.95 -15.17 18.24
N GLY A 268 -31.98 -14.65 18.99
CA GLY A 268 -32.20 -13.93 20.24
C GLY A 268 -31.78 -12.49 20.04
N ASP A 269 -32.69 -11.55 20.27
CA ASP A 269 -32.44 -10.10 20.34
C ASP A 269 -31.38 -9.81 21.42
N ALA A 270 -30.12 -9.75 21.01
CA ALA A 270 -29.05 -9.17 21.79
C ALA A 270 -28.20 -8.32 20.85
N SER A 271 -28.14 -7.02 21.16
CA SER A 271 -27.39 -5.99 20.45
C SER A 271 -26.00 -6.46 20.00
N GLY A 272 -25.84 -6.79 18.71
CA GLY A 272 -24.61 -7.33 18.11
C GLY A 272 -23.42 -6.36 18.02
N ASP A 273 -23.39 -5.31 18.84
CA ASP A 273 -22.35 -4.29 18.89
C ASP A 273 -21.27 -4.60 19.96
N ASP A 274 -21.57 -5.47 20.93
CA ASP A 274 -20.74 -5.70 22.14
C ASP A 274 -19.57 -6.71 21.99
N GLU A 275 -19.47 -7.45 20.88
CA GLU A 275 -18.41 -8.46 20.70
C GLU A 275 -17.30 -8.05 19.72
N ARG A 276 -17.22 -6.76 19.36
CA ARG A 276 -16.14 -6.24 18.49
C ARG A 276 -14.86 -6.06 19.30
N LYS A 277 -13.80 -6.77 18.90
CA LYS A 277 -12.50 -6.73 19.60
C LYS A 277 -11.39 -6.23 18.68
N TRP A 278 -10.61 -5.27 19.19
CA TRP A 278 -9.38 -4.82 18.53
C TRP A 278 -8.22 -5.73 18.89
N VAL A 279 -7.54 -6.26 17.88
CA VAL A 279 -6.45 -7.22 18.01
C VAL A 279 -5.18 -6.64 17.38
N SER A 280 -4.03 -6.86 18.00
CA SER A 280 -2.73 -6.42 17.45
C SER A 280 -2.39 -7.17 16.16
N ALA A 281 -1.58 -6.58 15.28
CA ALA A 281 -1.13 -7.24 14.05
C ALA A 281 -0.55 -8.65 14.27
N LYS A 282 0.27 -8.85 15.32
CA LYS A 282 0.86 -10.15 15.63
C LYS A 282 -0.21 -11.19 16.00
N ALA A 283 -1.22 -10.80 16.76
CA ALA A 283 -2.31 -11.70 17.15
C ALA A 283 -3.27 -11.96 15.97
N TYR A 284 -3.51 -10.97 15.11
CA TYR A 284 -4.21 -11.18 13.84
C TYR A 284 -3.47 -12.20 12.97
N ASP A 285 -2.14 -12.05 12.79
CA ASP A 285 -1.34 -12.98 11.99
C ASP A 285 -1.43 -14.42 12.54
N THR A 286 -1.42 -14.62 13.86
CA THR A 286 -1.61 -15.95 14.44
C THR A 286 -3.00 -16.54 14.22
N LEU A 287 -4.05 -15.71 14.17
CA LEU A 287 -5.42 -16.15 13.88
C LEU A 287 -5.60 -16.42 12.39
N PHE A 288 -4.94 -15.63 11.54
CA PHE A 288 -4.93 -15.78 10.09
C PHE A 288 -4.18 -17.04 9.65
N ILE A 289 -3.01 -17.33 10.22
CA ILE A 289 -2.26 -18.58 9.97
C ILE A 289 -3.06 -19.81 10.39
N ALA A 290 -3.93 -19.67 11.40
CA ALA A 290 -4.81 -20.73 11.87
C ALA A 290 -6.12 -20.85 11.07
N ASP A 291 -6.27 -20.10 9.96
CA ASP A 291 -7.46 -20.06 9.09
C ASP A 291 -8.77 -19.70 9.81
N ARG A 292 -8.65 -18.89 10.89
CA ARG A 292 -9.78 -18.50 11.74
C ARG A 292 -10.34 -17.11 11.40
N VAL A 293 -9.91 -16.47 10.32
CA VAL A 293 -10.33 -15.10 9.98
C VAL A 293 -10.88 -15.02 8.55
N VAL A 294 -12.13 -14.60 8.41
CA VAL A 294 -12.88 -14.40 7.15
C VAL A 294 -13.09 -12.89 6.93
N GLU A 295 -13.21 -12.42 5.68
CA GLU A 295 -13.48 -10.98 5.41
C GLU A 295 -14.97 -10.68 5.33
N ASP A 296 -15.39 -9.53 5.86
CA ASP A 296 -16.77 -9.06 5.74
C ASP A 296 -17.04 -8.58 4.30
N SER A 297 -17.74 -9.39 3.52
CA SER A 297 -18.05 -9.07 2.12
C SER A 297 -19.18 -8.05 1.96
N VAL A 298 -19.84 -7.60 3.04
CA VAL A 298 -21.13 -6.86 2.96
C VAL A 298 -21.02 -5.35 3.26
N GLY A 299 -19.84 -4.83 3.63
CA GLY A 299 -19.75 -3.48 4.25
C GLY A 299 -19.09 -2.35 3.45
N ARG A 300 -19.04 -2.35 2.11
CA ARG A 300 -18.50 -1.22 1.32
C ARG A 300 -19.59 -0.53 0.47
N GLU A 301 -20.58 0.01 1.16
CA GLU A 301 -21.36 1.16 0.66
C GLU A 301 -21.07 2.36 1.55
N GLY A 302 -20.71 3.50 0.94
CA GLY A 302 -20.60 4.78 1.64
C GLY A 302 -19.39 5.64 1.25
N VAL A 303 -19.59 6.39 0.16
CA VAL A 303 -18.98 7.69 -0.24
C VAL A 303 -17.46 7.74 -0.48
#